data_AF-A0A0C3LI60-F1
#
_entry.id   AF-A0A0C3LI60-F1
#
_cell.length_a   1.000
_cell.length_b   1.000
_cell.length_c   1.000
_cell.angle_alpha   90.00
_cell.angle_beta   90.00
_cell.angle_gamma   90.00
#
_symmetry.space_group_name_H-M   'P 1'
#
loop_
_entity.id
_entity.type
_entity.pdbx_description
1 polymer ?
#
loop_
_entity_poly.entity_id
_entity_poly.type
_entity_poly.pdbx_seq_one_letter_code
_entity_poly.pdbx_strand_id
1 'polypeptide(L)'
;MPPGTSQQPHGLTDNLPISLPPSTVSLRAFELLLMWLYREGDVPSSLDDAITLLYLGDYLDVPELMKNMSHYITELPAHALRPARRIFFHRRFQFGSAAWLRDSFLEILRGSLCQLTVEDLADLGYPTVRELIKTFQPLDRHRTKIAIQPPPAVHEPDCHYPEECGAAWLQYWSTEIAPLLTASVNPMSGSDVLGNTC
;
A
#
# COMPACT_ATOMS: atom_id res chain seq x y z
N MET A 1 -23.01 -52.44 -15.27
CA MET A 1 -22.75 -51.36 -14.30
C MET A 1 -24.08 -50.68 -14.02
N PRO A 2 -24.53 -50.60 -12.76
CA PRO A 2 -25.74 -49.85 -12.44
C PRO A 2 -25.46 -48.34 -12.56
N PRO A 3 -26.48 -47.52 -12.86
CA PRO A 3 -26.33 -46.07 -12.95
C PRO A 3 -25.97 -45.53 -11.56
N GLY A 4 -24.89 -44.75 -11.50
CA GLY A 4 -24.43 -44.10 -10.28
C GLY A 4 -25.57 -43.28 -9.68
N THR A 5 -25.80 -43.49 -8.37
CA THR A 5 -26.72 -42.72 -7.55
C THR A 5 -26.56 -41.23 -7.85
N SER A 6 -27.61 -40.63 -8.40
CA SER A 6 -27.78 -39.19 -8.50
C SER A 6 -27.65 -38.60 -7.08
N GLN A 7 -26.48 -38.08 -6.74
CA GLN A 7 -26.32 -37.30 -5.51
C GLN A 7 -27.30 -36.14 -5.59
N GLN A 8 -28.28 -36.15 -4.69
CA GLN A 8 -29.20 -35.04 -4.56
C GLN A 8 -28.39 -33.75 -4.33
N PRO A 9 -28.79 -32.62 -4.94
CA PRO A 9 -28.14 -31.34 -4.70
C PRO A 9 -28.13 -31.03 -3.20
N HIS A 10 -26.95 -30.72 -2.65
CA HIS A 10 -26.83 -30.22 -1.28
C HIS A 10 -27.68 -28.95 -1.10
N GLY A 11 -28.29 -28.77 0.07
CA GLY A 11 -29.04 -27.57 0.43
C GLY A 11 -30.55 -27.59 0.16
N LEU A 12 -31.13 -28.75 -0.19
CA LEU A 12 -32.58 -28.88 -0.43
C LEU A 12 -33.39 -29.26 0.81
N THR A 13 -32.75 -29.83 1.83
CA THR A 13 -33.41 -30.24 3.08
C THR A 13 -32.47 -30.03 4.26
N ASP A 14 -33.01 -29.91 5.47
CA ASP A 14 -32.21 -29.81 6.71
C ASP A 14 -31.36 -31.07 6.95
N ASN A 15 -31.77 -32.22 6.40
CA ASN A 15 -31.03 -33.47 6.46
C ASN A 15 -29.82 -33.50 5.50
N LEU A 16 -29.74 -32.55 4.56
CA LEU A 16 -28.66 -32.38 3.59
C LEU A 16 -28.28 -30.89 3.49
N PRO A 17 -27.72 -30.30 4.56
CA PRO A 17 -27.46 -28.87 4.61
C PRO A 17 -26.33 -28.46 3.66
N ILE A 18 -26.30 -27.17 3.32
CA ILE A 18 -25.14 -26.55 2.69
C ILE A 18 -24.01 -26.54 3.72
N SER A 19 -22.93 -27.24 3.43
CA SER A 19 -21.75 -27.29 4.30
C SER A 19 -20.70 -26.33 3.75
N LEU A 20 -20.44 -25.25 4.48
CA LEU A 20 -19.34 -24.33 4.17
C LEU A 20 -18.05 -24.82 4.84
N PRO A 21 -16.90 -24.84 4.14
CA PRO A 21 -15.64 -25.26 4.73
C PRO A 21 -15.23 -24.34 5.89
N PRO A 22 -14.98 -24.86 7.11
CA PRO A 22 -14.57 -24.03 8.25
C PRO A 22 -13.23 -23.30 8.03
N SER A 23 -12.41 -23.82 7.12
CA SER A 23 -11.16 -23.19 6.68
C SER A 23 -11.37 -21.90 5.89
N THR A 24 -12.56 -21.70 5.34
CA THR A 24 -12.90 -20.57 4.46
C THR A 24 -13.93 -19.66 5.12
N VAL A 25 -14.94 -20.24 5.76
CA VAL A 25 -16.01 -19.50 6.44
C VAL A 25 -16.04 -19.92 7.91
N SER A 26 -15.46 -19.07 8.77
CA SER A 26 -15.56 -19.25 10.22
C SER A 26 -16.96 -18.85 10.72
N LEU A 27 -17.36 -19.32 11.90
CA LEU A 27 -18.62 -18.94 12.53
C LEU A 27 -18.74 -17.41 12.66
N ARG A 28 -17.70 -16.74 13.17
CA ARG A 28 -17.66 -15.27 13.29
C ARG A 28 -17.82 -14.57 11.95
N ALA A 29 -17.16 -15.08 10.90
CA ALA A 29 -17.26 -14.49 9.57
C ALA A 29 -18.69 -14.62 9.02
N PHE A 30 -19.32 -15.78 9.24
CA PHE A 30 -20.71 -16.00 8.84
C PHE A 30 -21.69 -15.13 9.63
N GLU A 31 -21.50 -14.98 10.95
CA GLU A 31 -22.29 -14.07 11.79
C GLU A 31 -22.18 -12.62 11.31
N LEU A 32 -20.96 -12.14 10.98
CA LEU A 32 -20.76 -10.81 10.39
C LEU A 32 -21.52 -10.64 9.08
N LEU A 33 -21.52 -11.66 8.22
CA LEU A 33 -22.28 -11.65 6.97
C LEU A 33 -23.79 -11.55 7.23
N LEU A 34 -24.32 -12.31 8.18
CA LEU A 34 -25.74 -12.24 8.56
C LEU A 34 -26.08 -10.85 9.12
N MET A 35 -25.28 -10.31 10.03
CA MET A 35 -25.50 -8.96 10.55
C MET A 35 -25.50 -7.92 9.45
N TRP A 36 -24.58 -8.02 8.48
CA TRP A 36 -24.57 -7.13 7.31
C TRP A 36 -25.82 -7.29 6.44
N LEU A 37 -26.24 -8.53 6.14
CA LEU A 37 -27.43 -8.83 5.32
C LEU A 37 -28.72 -8.30 5.96
N TYR A 38 -28.88 -8.51 7.26
CA TYR A 38 -30.05 -8.07 8.02
C TYR A 38 -29.95 -6.62 8.51
N ARG A 39 -28.84 -5.92 8.20
CA ARG A 39 -28.57 -4.54 8.62
C ARG A 39 -28.66 -4.37 10.15
N GLU A 40 -28.15 -5.35 10.87
CA GLU A 40 -28.10 -5.36 12.32
C GLU A 40 -26.83 -4.66 12.80
N GLY A 41 -27.01 -3.48 13.42
CA GLY A 41 -25.92 -2.70 13.99
C GLY A 41 -25.00 -2.05 12.95
N ASP A 42 -23.88 -1.52 13.44
CA ASP A 42 -22.87 -0.86 12.61
C ASP A 42 -21.87 -1.90 12.09
N VAL A 43 -22.17 -2.53 10.95
CA VAL A 43 -21.31 -3.52 10.31
C VAL A 43 -20.88 -3.04 8.91
N PRO A 44 -19.57 -2.99 8.62
CA PRO A 44 -18.43 -3.36 9.47
C PRO A 44 -18.13 -2.31 10.56
N SER A 45 -17.74 -2.77 11.74
CA SER A 45 -17.35 -1.91 12.87
C SER A 45 -15.85 -1.60 12.91
N SER A 46 -15.07 -2.37 12.15
CA SER A 46 -13.61 -2.32 12.12
C SER A 46 -13.07 -2.67 10.73
N LEU A 47 -11.79 -2.34 10.49
CA LEU A 47 -11.08 -2.76 9.28
C LEU A 47 -11.01 -4.29 9.14
N ASP A 48 -10.85 -5.02 10.24
CA ASP A 48 -10.81 -6.49 10.26
C ASP A 48 -12.14 -7.09 9.79
N ASP A 49 -13.26 -6.54 10.28
CA ASP A 49 -14.60 -6.95 9.85
C ASP A 49 -14.80 -6.64 8.36
N ALA A 50 -14.40 -5.45 7.90
CA ALA A 50 -14.52 -5.06 6.50
C ALA A 50 -13.70 -5.96 5.56
N ILE A 51 -12.48 -6.32 5.96
CA ILE A 51 -11.63 -7.26 5.22
C ILE A 51 -12.26 -8.66 5.21
N THR A 52 -12.76 -9.14 6.36
CA THR A 52 -13.42 -10.44 6.48
C THR A 52 -14.63 -10.53 5.55
N LEU A 53 -15.48 -9.50 5.57
CA LEU A 53 -16.65 -9.39 4.70
C LEU A 53 -16.27 -9.26 3.22
N LEU A 54 -15.18 -8.57 2.89
CA LEU A 54 -14.68 -8.49 1.52
C LEU A 54 -14.26 -9.87 0.99
N TYR A 55 -13.51 -10.64 1.78
CA TYR A 55 -13.14 -12.02 1.40
C TYR A 55 -14.36 -12.92 1.27
N LEU A 56 -15.35 -12.80 2.15
CA LEU A 56 -16.60 -13.55 2.02
C LEU A 56 -17.40 -13.16 0.79
N GLY A 57 -17.48 -11.86 0.48
CA GLY A 57 -18.15 -11.37 -0.72
C GLY A 57 -17.53 -11.91 -2.00
N ASP A 58 -16.20 -11.99 -2.05
CA ASP A 58 -15.47 -12.61 -3.15
C ASP A 58 -15.68 -14.14 -3.21
N TYR A 59 -15.67 -14.83 -2.06
CA TYR A 59 -15.86 -16.28 -1.99
C TYR A 59 -17.28 -16.72 -2.36
N LEU A 60 -18.30 -16.00 -1.88
CA LEU A 60 -19.71 -16.32 -2.08
C LEU A 60 -20.29 -15.66 -3.34
N ASP A 61 -19.47 -14.94 -4.10
CA ASP A 61 -19.89 -14.17 -5.28
C ASP A 61 -21.06 -13.22 -4.98
N VAL A 62 -20.84 -12.32 -4.02
CA VAL A 62 -21.78 -11.27 -3.60
C VAL A 62 -21.22 -9.89 -3.98
N PRO A 63 -21.46 -9.41 -5.23
CA PRO A 63 -20.84 -8.18 -5.75
C PRO A 63 -21.16 -6.94 -4.93
N GLU A 64 -22.37 -6.85 -4.37
CA GLU A 64 -22.79 -5.72 -3.55
C GLU A 64 -22.00 -5.63 -2.24
N LEU A 65 -21.71 -6.78 -1.62
CA LEU A 65 -20.86 -6.85 -0.43
C LEU A 65 -19.43 -6.42 -0.78
N MET A 66 -18.88 -6.94 -1.87
CA MET A 66 -17.55 -6.54 -2.34
C MET A 66 -17.46 -5.04 -2.59
N LYS A 67 -18.45 -4.47 -3.28
CA LYS A 67 -18.52 -3.03 -3.58
C LYS A 67 -18.56 -2.20 -2.30
N ASN A 68 -19.43 -2.55 -1.35
CA ASN A 68 -19.60 -1.79 -0.12
C ASN A 68 -18.37 -1.88 0.79
N MET A 69 -17.77 -3.06 0.91
CA MET A 69 -16.53 -3.22 1.71
C MET A 69 -15.33 -2.55 1.04
N SER A 70 -15.23 -2.62 -0.29
CA SER A 70 -14.17 -1.91 -1.03
C SER A 70 -14.28 -0.40 -0.81
N HIS A 71 -15.50 0.15 -0.91
CA HIS A 71 -15.73 1.57 -0.64
C HIS A 71 -15.37 1.93 0.80
N TYR A 72 -15.86 1.17 1.79
CA TYR A 72 -15.54 1.39 3.19
C TYR A 72 -14.03 1.42 3.43
N ILE A 73 -13.30 0.42 2.90
CA ILE A 73 -11.84 0.32 3.06
C ILE A 73 -11.11 1.50 2.40
N THR A 74 -11.57 1.97 1.24
CA THR A 74 -10.95 3.11 0.53
C THR A 74 -11.23 4.47 1.18
N GLU A 75 -12.26 4.59 2.02
CA GLU A 75 -12.55 5.81 2.77
C GLU A 75 -11.81 5.88 4.11
N LEU A 76 -11.18 4.78 4.54
CA LEU A 76 -10.38 4.79 5.75
C LEU A 76 -9.15 5.70 5.60
N PRO A 77 -8.66 6.30 6.71
CA PRO A 77 -7.43 7.06 6.68
C PRO A 77 -6.26 6.25 6.10
N ALA A 78 -5.36 6.90 5.36
CA ALA A 78 -4.24 6.21 4.67
C ALA A 78 -3.35 5.37 5.61
N HIS A 79 -3.26 5.74 6.90
CA HIS A 79 -2.49 5.00 7.91
C HIS A 79 -3.18 3.73 8.42
N ALA A 80 -4.46 3.51 8.09
CA ALA A 80 -5.19 2.30 8.47
C ALA A 80 -4.63 1.06 7.74
N LEU A 81 -4.05 1.24 6.55
CA LEU A 81 -3.47 0.15 5.76
C LEU A 81 -2.09 0.51 5.22
N ARG A 82 -1.13 -0.39 5.45
CA ARG A 82 0.19 -0.29 4.84
C ARG A 82 0.10 -0.19 3.31
N PRO A 83 0.98 0.60 2.66
CA PRO A 83 0.97 0.77 1.21
C PRO A 83 0.98 -0.54 0.41
N ALA A 84 1.78 -1.52 0.85
CA ALA A 84 1.85 -2.84 0.21
C ALA A 84 0.50 -3.56 0.22
N ARG A 85 -0.21 -3.52 1.35
CA ARG A 85 -1.54 -4.13 1.51
C ARG A 85 -2.59 -3.44 0.65
N ARG A 86 -2.51 -2.12 0.51
CA ARG A 86 -3.36 -1.33 -0.40
C ARG A 86 -3.18 -1.75 -1.86
N ILE A 87 -1.94 -1.94 -2.31
CA ILE A 87 -1.62 -2.44 -3.67
C ILE A 87 -2.16 -3.87 -3.84
N PHE A 88 -1.98 -4.73 -2.83
CA PHE A 88 -2.52 -6.09 -2.84
C PHE A 88 -4.04 -6.10 -3.05
N PHE A 89 -4.79 -5.32 -2.26
CA PHE A 89 -6.25 -5.26 -2.39
C PHE A 89 -6.69 -4.69 -3.73
N HIS A 90 -6.03 -3.65 -4.23
CA HIS A 90 -6.31 -3.14 -5.57
C HIS A 90 -6.15 -4.23 -6.64
N ARG A 91 -5.08 -5.03 -6.58
CA ARG A 91 -4.87 -6.13 -7.54
C ARG A 91 -5.85 -7.29 -7.36
N ARG A 92 -6.13 -7.70 -6.12
CA ARG A 92 -6.93 -8.90 -5.82
C ARG A 92 -8.43 -8.68 -6.01
N PHE A 93 -8.92 -7.50 -5.66
CA PHE A 93 -10.34 -7.16 -5.63
C PHE A 93 -10.71 -6.04 -6.61
N GLN A 94 -9.76 -5.59 -7.45
CA GLN A 94 -9.99 -4.60 -8.51
C GLN A 94 -10.60 -3.28 -8.02
N PHE A 95 -10.10 -2.75 -6.90
CA PHE A 95 -10.58 -1.48 -6.36
C PHE A 95 -10.47 -0.38 -7.43
N GLY A 96 -11.56 0.29 -7.78
CA GLY A 96 -11.59 1.23 -8.93
C GLY A 96 -10.81 2.55 -8.78
N SER A 97 -10.17 2.80 -7.63
CA SER A 97 -9.47 4.06 -7.36
C SER A 97 -8.01 4.04 -7.85
N ALA A 98 -7.76 4.68 -8.99
CA ALA A 98 -6.41 4.88 -9.51
C ALA A 98 -5.54 5.75 -8.59
N ALA A 99 -6.15 6.72 -7.90
CA ALA A 99 -5.47 7.56 -6.92
C ALA A 99 -4.95 6.72 -5.74
N TRP A 100 -5.78 5.80 -5.22
CA TRP A 100 -5.39 4.89 -4.14
C TRP A 100 -4.15 4.06 -4.48
N LEU A 101 -4.11 3.51 -5.69
CA LEU A 101 -2.95 2.76 -6.17
C LEU A 101 -1.71 3.66 -6.29
N ARG A 102 -1.85 4.80 -6.98
CA ARG A 102 -0.75 5.75 -7.19
C ARG A 102 -0.15 6.21 -5.87
N ASP A 103 -0.99 6.62 -4.94
CA ASP A 103 -0.56 7.19 -3.66
C ASP A 103 0.15 6.13 -2.80
N SER A 104 -0.34 4.87 -2.82
CA SER A 104 0.34 3.74 -2.19
C SER A 104 1.73 3.48 -2.79
N PHE A 105 1.88 3.55 -4.13
CA PHE A 105 3.19 3.42 -4.77
C PHE A 105 4.13 4.56 -4.40
N LEU A 106 3.63 5.80 -4.41
CA LEU A 106 4.43 6.98 -4.04
C LEU A 106 4.92 6.91 -2.59
N GLU A 107 4.09 6.44 -1.67
CA GLU A 107 4.48 6.21 -0.28
C GLU A 107 5.63 5.20 -0.15
N ILE A 108 5.61 4.11 -0.92
CA ILE A 108 6.73 3.16 -0.96
C ILE A 108 7.99 3.83 -1.52
N LEU A 109 7.88 4.55 -2.63
CA LEU A 109 9.03 5.17 -3.32
C LEU A 109 9.67 6.33 -2.54
N ARG A 110 8.93 6.98 -1.64
CA ARG A 110 9.48 7.97 -0.69
C ARG A 110 10.43 7.32 0.30
N GLY A 111 10.23 6.05 0.63
CA GLY A 111 11.10 5.30 1.51
C GLY A 111 12.32 4.71 0.80
N SER A 112 12.80 3.60 1.37
CA SER A 112 13.85 2.74 0.84
C SER A 112 13.30 1.33 0.69
N LEU A 113 13.80 0.58 -0.31
CA LEU A 113 13.43 -0.82 -0.49
C LEU A 113 13.71 -1.67 0.76
N CYS A 114 14.74 -1.31 1.55
CA CYS A 114 15.12 -1.99 2.78
C CYS A 114 14.09 -1.86 3.91
N GLN A 115 13.12 -0.96 3.79
CA GLN A 115 12.08 -0.76 4.80
C GLN A 115 10.88 -1.70 4.60
N LEU A 116 10.81 -2.39 3.48
CA LEU A 116 9.74 -3.35 3.22
C LEU A 116 9.95 -4.61 4.07
N THR A 117 8.93 -4.98 4.84
CA THR A 117 8.92 -6.23 5.61
C THR A 117 8.68 -7.43 4.70
N VAL A 118 8.91 -8.64 5.21
CA VAL A 118 8.58 -9.89 4.49
C VAL A 118 7.11 -9.95 4.09
N GLU A 119 6.22 -9.46 4.97
CA GLU A 119 4.79 -9.38 4.70
C GLU A 119 4.47 -8.39 3.57
N ASP A 120 5.14 -7.24 3.54
CA ASP A 120 4.99 -6.27 2.45
C ASP A 120 5.43 -6.88 1.11
N LEU A 121 6.54 -7.62 1.10
CA LEU A 121 7.02 -8.32 -0.10
C LEU A 121 6.03 -9.40 -0.55
N ALA A 122 5.40 -10.12 0.38
CA ALA A 122 4.38 -11.12 0.09
C ALA A 122 3.12 -10.48 -0.52
N ASP A 123 2.64 -9.38 0.07
CA ASP A 123 1.49 -8.62 -0.43
C ASP A 123 1.75 -8.03 -1.83
N LEU A 124 2.93 -7.43 -2.03
CA LEU A 124 3.34 -6.88 -3.33
C LEU A 124 3.50 -7.99 -4.37
N GLY A 125 4.02 -9.15 -3.99
CA GLY A 125 4.30 -10.25 -4.91
C GLY A 125 5.46 -9.96 -5.86
N TYR A 126 6.03 -11.04 -6.43
CA TYR A 126 7.25 -10.96 -7.25
C TYR A 126 7.21 -9.95 -8.40
N PRO A 127 6.13 -9.86 -9.22
CA PRO A 127 6.11 -8.94 -10.35
C PRO A 127 6.23 -7.48 -9.91
N THR A 128 5.52 -7.08 -8.86
CA THR A 128 5.54 -5.70 -8.36
C THR A 128 6.88 -5.37 -7.69
N VAL A 129 7.43 -6.30 -6.91
CA VAL A 129 8.76 -6.15 -6.28
C VAL A 129 9.85 -5.96 -7.34
N ARG A 130 9.80 -6.72 -8.45
CA ARG A 130 10.76 -6.56 -9.55
C ARG A 130 10.73 -5.16 -10.16
N GLU A 131 9.55 -4.59 -10.37
CA GLU A 131 9.43 -3.23 -10.90
C GLU A 131 9.85 -2.17 -9.87
N LEU A 132 9.57 -2.39 -8.59
CA LEU A 132 10.07 -1.53 -7.51
C LEU A 132 11.61 -1.51 -7.50
N ILE A 133 12.28 -2.66 -7.59
CA ILE A 133 13.74 -2.74 -7.63
C ILE A 133 14.31 -1.91 -8.81
N LYS A 134 13.72 -2.06 -10.01
CA LYS A 134 14.13 -1.27 -11.19
C LYS A 134 13.87 0.22 -11.03
N THR A 135 12.91 0.60 -10.18
CA THR A 135 12.55 2.01 -9.94
C THR A 135 13.42 2.63 -8.84
N PHE A 136 13.74 1.89 -7.77
CA PHE A 136 14.64 2.35 -6.72
C PHE A 136 16.06 2.58 -7.22
N GLN A 137 16.60 1.71 -8.08
CA GLN A 137 17.95 1.85 -8.63
C GLN A 137 18.25 3.23 -9.26
N PRO A 138 17.45 3.75 -10.21
CA PRO A 138 17.68 5.08 -10.77
C PRO A 138 17.40 6.20 -9.76
N LEU A 139 16.45 6.03 -8.83
CA LEU A 139 16.18 7.01 -7.78
C LEU A 139 17.38 7.16 -6.84
N ASP A 140 17.94 6.05 -6.36
CA ASP A 140 19.09 6.06 -5.46
C ASP A 140 20.34 6.58 -6.16
N ARG A 141 20.53 6.22 -7.45
CA ARG A 141 21.59 6.79 -8.28
C ARG A 141 21.43 8.30 -8.44
N HIS A 142 20.21 8.78 -8.65
CA HIS A 142 19.93 10.21 -8.78
C HIS A 142 20.19 10.98 -7.49
N ARG A 143 19.70 10.47 -6.35
CA ARG A 143 19.98 10.99 -5.01
C ARG A 143 21.48 11.06 -4.73
N THR A 144 22.20 9.98 -5.02
CA THR A 144 23.67 9.91 -4.87
C THR A 144 24.37 10.94 -5.75
N LYS A 145 23.93 11.09 -7.01
CA LYS A 145 24.50 12.10 -7.92
C LYS A 145 24.32 13.50 -7.36
N ILE A 146 23.12 13.85 -6.90
CA ILE A 146 22.82 15.17 -6.32
C ILE A 146 23.62 15.40 -5.02
N ALA A 147 23.76 14.37 -4.19
CA ALA A 147 24.52 14.46 -2.95
C ALA A 147 26.01 14.77 -3.20
N ILE A 148 26.61 14.15 -4.24
CA ILE A 148 28.03 14.35 -4.58
C ILE A 148 28.25 15.59 -5.46
N GLN A 149 27.27 15.96 -6.27
CA GLN A 149 27.33 17.09 -7.20
C GLN A 149 26.28 18.14 -6.79
N PRO A 150 26.59 18.99 -5.78
CA PRO A 150 25.71 20.07 -5.39
C PRO A 150 25.40 20.99 -6.57
N PRO A 151 24.19 21.59 -6.61
CA PRO A 151 23.92 22.67 -7.54
C PRO A 151 24.84 23.87 -7.26
N PRO A 152 25.16 24.69 -8.26
CA PRO A 152 26.01 25.85 -8.07
C PRO A 152 25.35 26.86 -7.12
N ALA A 153 26.15 27.51 -6.27
CA ALA A 153 25.69 28.61 -5.44
C ALA A 153 25.20 29.76 -6.33
N VAL A 154 24.02 30.30 -6.00
CA VAL A 154 23.48 31.50 -6.63
C VAL A 154 23.80 32.69 -5.73
N HIS A 155 24.38 33.74 -6.32
CA HIS A 155 24.80 34.93 -5.59
C HIS A 155 23.89 36.11 -5.95
N GLU A 156 23.64 36.98 -4.98
CA GLU A 156 23.09 38.31 -5.26
C GLU A 156 24.09 39.15 -6.06
N PRO A 157 23.63 40.11 -6.90
CA PRO A 157 24.50 40.89 -7.78
C PRO A 157 25.60 41.71 -7.06
N ASP A 158 25.42 42.00 -5.78
CA ASP A 158 26.31 42.80 -4.93
C ASP A 158 27.20 41.96 -4.00
N CYS A 159 27.27 40.64 -4.22
CA CYS A 159 28.12 39.75 -3.43
C CYS A 159 29.62 40.12 -3.57
N HIS A 160 30.23 40.53 -2.46
CA HIS A 160 31.65 40.88 -2.40
C HIS A 160 32.59 39.67 -2.24
N TYR A 161 32.05 38.50 -1.85
CA TYR A 161 32.85 37.31 -1.49
C TYR A 161 32.32 36.02 -2.17
N PRO A 162 32.23 35.97 -3.51
CA PRO A 162 31.64 34.83 -4.22
C PRO A 162 32.39 33.50 -3.99
N GLU A 163 33.71 33.55 -3.80
CA GLU A 163 34.50 32.33 -3.54
C GLU A 163 34.22 31.76 -2.15
N GLU A 164 34.11 32.61 -1.13
CA GLU A 164 33.81 32.22 0.25
C GLU A 164 32.38 31.66 0.36
N CYS A 165 31.42 32.29 -0.33
CA CYS A 165 30.05 31.80 -0.45
C CYS A 165 30.00 30.41 -1.10
N GLY A 166 30.76 30.20 -2.18
CA GLY A 166 30.87 28.90 -2.84
C GLY A 166 31.44 27.82 -1.91
N ALA A 167 32.51 28.11 -1.18
CA ALA A 167 33.11 27.18 -0.22
C ALA A 167 32.15 26.85 0.94
N ALA A 168 31.49 27.86 1.51
CA ALA A 168 30.51 27.69 2.57
C ALA A 168 29.30 26.86 2.10
N TRP A 169 28.83 27.09 0.88
CA TRP A 169 27.76 26.31 0.27
C TRP A 169 28.12 24.83 0.10
N LEU A 170 29.33 24.54 -0.42
CA LEU A 170 29.80 23.17 -0.55
C LEU A 170 29.91 22.46 0.80
N GLN A 171 30.43 23.17 1.81
CA GLN A 171 30.52 22.64 3.17
C GLN A 171 29.13 22.33 3.72
N TYR A 172 28.22 23.31 3.71
CA TYR A 172 26.84 23.14 4.14
C TYR A 172 26.14 21.99 3.43
N TRP A 173 26.27 21.90 2.11
CA TRP A 173 25.67 20.82 1.33
C TRP A 173 26.20 19.46 1.77
N SER A 174 27.51 19.33 1.96
CA SER A 174 28.13 18.07 2.34
C SER A 174 27.77 17.60 3.74
N THR A 175 27.57 18.53 4.69
CA THR A 175 27.31 18.21 6.10
C THR A 175 25.82 18.11 6.42
N GLU A 176 24.98 18.95 5.82
CA GLU A 176 23.55 19.04 6.17
C GLU A 176 22.65 18.37 5.13
N ILE A 177 22.94 18.52 3.83
CA ILE A 177 22.02 18.15 2.74
C ILE A 177 22.28 16.74 2.22
N ALA A 178 23.53 16.44 1.86
CA ALA A 178 23.94 15.16 1.29
C ALA A 178 23.57 13.95 2.18
N PRO A 179 23.72 14.00 3.52
CA PRO A 179 23.30 12.90 4.39
C PRO A 179 21.79 12.63 4.35
N LEU A 180 20.96 13.68 4.22
CA LEU A 180 19.49 13.55 4.16
C LEU A 180 19.03 12.91 2.85
N LEU A 181 19.72 13.21 1.75
CA LEU A 181 19.43 12.63 0.43
C LEU A 181 19.85 11.16 0.31
N THR A 182 20.90 10.75 1.03
CA THR A 182 21.52 9.42 0.91
C THR A 182 21.25 8.51 2.11
N ALA A 183 20.41 8.95 3.05
CA ALA A 183 20.02 8.16 4.20
C ALA A 183 19.51 6.77 3.79
N SER A 184 20.06 5.73 4.41
CA SER A 184 19.67 4.34 4.15
C SER A 184 18.23 4.03 4.58
N VAL A 185 17.70 4.85 5.51
CA VAL A 185 16.37 4.78 6.08
C VAL A 185 15.72 6.17 5.90
N ASN A 186 14.66 6.25 5.10
CA ASN A 186 13.95 7.48 4.74
C ASN A 186 14.82 8.56 4.05
N PRO A 187 15.33 8.31 2.83
CA PRO A 187 15.96 9.36 2.04
C PRO A 187 14.94 10.46 1.71
N MET A 188 15.27 11.71 2.05
CA MET A 188 14.39 12.84 1.77
C MET A 188 14.36 13.15 0.26
N SER A 189 13.23 13.66 -0.23
CA SER A 189 13.19 14.19 -1.59
C SER A 189 13.90 15.54 -1.65
N GLY A 190 14.38 15.93 -2.84
CA GLY A 190 15.02 17.24 -3.00
C GLY A 190 14.10 18.40 -2.62
N SER A 191 12.80 18.30 -2.88
CA SER A 191 11.82 19.29 -2.46
C SER A 191 11.65 19.36 -0.94
N ASP A 192 11.66 18.23 -0.24
CA ASP A 192 11.49 18.21 1.22
C ASP A 192 12.73 18.76 1.93
N VAL A 193 13.91 18.51 1.37
CA VAL A 193 15.16 19.07 1.90
C VAL A 193 15.19 20.59 1.75
N LEU A 194 14.78 21.12 0.59
CA LEU A 194 14.76 22.57 0.34
C LEU A 194 13.65 23.30 1.12
N GLY A 195 12.50 22.65 1.35
CA GLY A 195 11.38 23.22 2.09
C GLY A 195 11.61 23.37 3.60
N ASN A 196 12.53 22.60 4.19
CA ASN A 196 12.92 22.70 5.61
C ASN A 196 14.04 23.72 5.87
N THR A 197 14.59 24.33 4.82
CA THR A 197 15.74 25.26 4.90
C THR A 197 15.36 26.71 4.60
N CYS A 198 14.06 27.03 4.54
CA CYS A 198 13.53 28.40 4.35
C CYS A 198 12.71 28.85 5.56
#